data_AF-A0A1M5BEZ6-F1
#
_entry.id   AF-A0A1M5BEZ6-F1
#
_cell.length_a   1.000
_cell.length_b   1.000
_cell.length_c   1.000
_cell.angle_alpha   90.00
_cell.angle_beta   90.00
_cell.angle_gamma   90.00
#
_symmetry.space_group_name_H-M   'P 1'
#
loop_
_entity.id
_entity.type
_entity.pdbx_description
1 polymer ?
#
loop_
_entity_poly.entity_id
_entity_poly.type
_entity_poly.pdbx_seq_one_letter_code
_entity_poly.pdbx_strand_id
1 'polypeptide(L)'
;MKVILSVLGFVLLTSFSGKKVDVLDGIWTGVYRADNVSERVLVRFDDQNGVELYNGEVEDSNKFTGTYELVGDTLLKFSYQTPDGKNFSMHGTVNKKRNYVDGTWEASDKLTGSFYLKKEKIEEMFVQP
;
A
#
# COMPACT_ATOMS: atom_id res chain seq x y z
N MET A 1 48.90 19.44 -27.80
CA MET A 1 49.38 19.02 -26.45
C MET A 1 48.29 19.36 -25.43
N LYS A 2 48.04 18.42 -24.51
CA LYS A 2 47.01 18.35 -23.42
C LYS A 2 45.69 17.61 -23.72
N VAL A 3 45.79 16.31 -23.45
CA VAL A 3 44.78 15.38 -22.90
C VAL A 3 44.26 15.94 -21.56
N ILE A 4 42.99 15.74 -21.16
CA ILE A 4 42.49 14.80 -20.10
C ILE A 4 40.95 15.05 -20.04
N LEU A 5 40.10 14.23 -20.67
CA LEU A 5 39.34 13.08 -20.11
C LEU A 5 39.25 13.01 -18.58
N SER A 6 38.05 13.17 -18.00
CA SER A 6 37.47 12.33 -16.92
C SER A 6 36.36 13.08 -16.16
N VAL A 7 35.11 12.94 -16.60
CA VAL A 7 33.98 12.94 -15.66
C VAL A 7 33.20 11.66 -15.92
N LEU A 8 33.82 10.54 -15.54
CA LEU A 8 33.13 9.28 -15.30
C LEU A 8 32.41 9.41 -13.96
N GLY A 9 31.33 10.20 -13.95
CA GLY A 9 30.35 10.21 -12.86
C GLY A 9 29.46 9.00 -13.04
N PHE A 10 29.93 7.85 -12.57
CA PHE A 10 29.24 6.57 -12.55
C PHE A 10 28.03 6.68 -11.60
N VAL A 11 26.94 7.31 -12.06
CA VAL A 11 25.64 7.24 -11.39
C VAL A 11 24.91 6.03 -11.96
N LEU A 12 25.43 4.84 -11.64
CA LEU A 12 24.63 3.63 -11.63
C LEU A 12 23.76 3.70 -10.37
N LEU A 13 22.69 4.49 -10.46
CA LEU A 13 21.53 4.30 -9.61
C LEU A 13 20.96 2.94 -10.02
N THR A 14 21.40 1.91 -9.31
CA THR A 14 20.79 0.60 -9.36
C THR A 14 19.34 0.76 -8.94
N SER A 15 18.46 0.77 -9.94
CA SER A 15 17.00 0.65 -9.78
C SER A 15 16.69 -0.71 -9.16
N PHE A 16 16.88 -0.83 -7.85
CA PHE A 16 16.32 -1.90 -7.02
C PHE A 16 14.82 -1.61 -6.75
N SER A 17 14.03 -1.34 -7.79
CA SER A 17 12.58 -1.19 -7.63
C SER A 17 11.81 -2.51 -7.75
N GLY A 18 12.45 -3.59 -8.22
CA GLY A 18 11.73 -4.85 -8.52
C GLY A 18 11.34 -5.72 -7.32
N LYS A 19 12.01 -5.62 -6.16
CA LYS A 19 11.75 -6.54 -5.03
C LYS A 19 10.63 -6.11 -4.09
N LYS A 20 10.28 -4.82 -4.05
CA LYS A 20 9.30 -4.27 -3.11
C LYS A 20 7.87 -4.71 -3.46
N VAL A 21 7.59 -4.80 -4.76
CA VAL A 21 6.26 -5.11 -5.31
C VAL A 21 5.86 -6.55 -5.04
N ASP A 22 6.76 -7.52 -5.22
CA ASP A 22 6.46 -8.96 -5.08
C ASP A 22 5.82 -9.33 -3.72
N VAL A 23 6.27 -8.67 -2.64
CA VAL A 23 5.72 -8.90 -1.29
C VAL A 23 4.27 -8.40 -1.18
N LEU A 24 3.98 -7.25 -1.77
CA LEU A 24 2.71 -6.53 -1.64
C LEU A 24 1.74 -6.78 -2.80
N ASP A 25 2.21 -7.36 -3.91
CA ASP A 25 1.43 -7.55 -5.13
C ASP A 25 0.22 -8.43 -4.86
N GLY A 26 -0.96 -8.00 -5.28
CA GLY A 26 -2.21 -8.70 -5.06
C GLY A 26 -3.23 -7.87 -4.27
N ILE A 27 -4.35 -8.53 -3.99
CA ILE A 27 -5.52 -7.92 -3.38
C ILE A 27 -5.49 -8.18 -1.88
N TRP A 28 -5.62 -7.12 -1.11
CA TRP A 28 -5.66 -7.20 0.35
C TRP A 28 -7.03 -6.81 0.84
N THR A 29 -7.71 -7.74 1.51
CA THR A 29 -8.99 -7.46 2.15
C THR A 29 -8.80 -7.26 3.63
N GLY A 30 -9.44 -6.24 4.19
CA GLY A 30 -9.30 -5.96 5.60
C GLY A 30 -10.47 -5.27 6.25
N VAL A 31 -10.25 -4.95 7.51
CA VAL A 31 -11.14 -4.15 8.34
C VAL A 31 -10.33 -3.04 8.97
N TYR A 32 -10.81 -1.81 8.89
CA TYR A 32 -10.37 -0.73 9.77
C TYR A 32 -11.47 -0.45 10.79
N ARG A 33 -11.11 -0.35 12.08
CA ARG A 33 -12.07 -0.09 13.15
C ARG A 33 -12.04 1.40 13.49
N ALA A 34 -13.14 2.08 13.22
CA ALA A 34 -13.55 3.30 13.90
C ALA A 34 -14.87 2.99 14.62
N ASP A 35 -14.87 3.08 15.95
CA ASP A 35 -16.08 3.13 16.79
C ASP A 35 -17.24 2.16 16.43
N ASN A 36 -16.90 0.88 16.20
CA ASN A 36 -17.81 -0.27 15.93
C ASN A 36 -18.23 -0.53 14.48
N VAL A 37 -17.67 0.20 13.50
CA VAL A 37 -17.87 -0.14 12.08
C VAL A 37 -16.73 -1.04 11.61
N SER A 38 -17.09 -2.17 10.98
CA SER A 38 -16.16 -3.08 10.32
C SER A 38 -16.38 -2.97 8.82
N GLU A 39 -15.67 -2.06 8.15
CA GLU A 39 -15.76 -1.92 6.70
C GLU A 39 -14.76 -2.84 6.01
N ARG A 40 -15.25 -3.61 5.04
CA ARG A 40 -14.39 -4.36 4.12
C ARG A 40 -13.63 -3.35 3.28
N VAL A 41 -12.31 -3.41 3.30
CA VAL A 41 -11.46 -2.59 2.42
C VAL A 41 -10.68 -3.49 1.51
N LEU A 42 -10.62 -3.13 0.23
CA LEU A 42 -9.74 -3.75 -0.76
C LEU A 42 -8.57 -2.82 -1.04
N VAL A 43 -7.34 -3.30 -0.91
CA VAL A 43 -6.13 -2.51 -1.19
C VAL A 43 -5.29 -3.20 -2.27
N ARG A 44 -4.86 -2.43 -3.26
CA ARG A 44 -3.95 -2.84 -4.32
C ARG A 44 -2.74 -1.91 -4.34
N PHE A 45 -1.54 -2.48 -4.32
CA PHE A 45 -0.28 -1.76 -4.44
C PHE A 45 0.30 -1.97 -5.83
N ASP A 46 0.72 -0.90 -6.50
CA ASP A 46 1.36 -0.98 -7.82
C ASP A 46 2.90 -0.91 -7.74
N ASP A 47 3.58 -1.03 -8.88
CA ASP A 47 5.04 -0.98 -9.00
C ASP A 47 5.64 0.44 -9.01
N GLN A 48 4.79 1.47 -8.96
CA GLN A 48 5.16 2.89 -9.01
C GLN A 48 4.95 3.61 -7.68
N ASN A 49 4.80 2.87 -6.57
CA ASN A 49 4.49 3.37 -5.23
C ASN A 49 3.08 3.98 -5.10
N GLY A 50 2.16 3.66 -6.01
CA GLY A 50 0.75 3.98 -5.93
C GLY A 50 -0.04 2.91 -5.17
N VAL A 51 -1.10 3.36 -4.50
CA VAL A 51 -2.07 2.48 -3.86
C VAL A 51 -3.48 2.84 -4.32
N GLU A 52 -4.26 1.81 -4.64
CA GLU A 52 -5.70 1.91 -4.88
C GLU A 52 -6.43 1.25 -3.71
N LEU A 53 -7.42 1.95 -3.16
CA LEU A 53 -8.17 1.51 -2.00
C LEU A 53 -9.66 1.60 -2.32
N TYR A 54 -10.42 0.54 -2.06
CA TYR A 54 -11.86 0.51 -2.27
C TYR A 54 -12.55 0.21 -0.95
N ASN A 55 -13.46 1.09 -0.52
CA ASN A 55 -14.30 0.84 0.64
C ASN A 55 -15.54 0.05 0.21
N GLY A 56 -15.68 -1.18 0.70
CA GLY A 56 -16.77 -2.09 0.36
C GLY A 56 -16.54 -2.79 -0.97
N GLU A 57 -17.22 -2.31 -2.01
CA GLU A 57 -17.26 -2.94 -3.33
C GLU A 57 -16.29 -2.26 -4.31
N VAL A 58 -15.84 -3.02 -5.33
CA VAL A 58 -14.91 -2.54 -6.37
C VAL A 58 -15.67 -1.72 -7.41
N GLU A 59 -16.09 -0.53 -7.01
CA GLU A 59 -16.72 0.48 -7.84
C GLU A 59 -15.88 1.76 -7.85
N ASP A 60 -15.86 2.49 -8.96
CA ASP A 60 -15.10 3.75 -9.07
C ASP A 60 -15.58 4.81 -8.06
N SER A 61 -16.85 4.77 -7.66
CA SER A 61 -17.44 5.60 -6.60
C SER A 61 -16.79 5.39 -5.22
N ASN A 62 -16.25 4.20 -4.98
CA ASN A 62 -15.64 3.79 -3.71
C ASN A 62 -14.11 3.80 -3.76
N LYS A 63 -13.52 4.21 -4.89
CA LYS A 63 -12.08 4.18 -5.14
C LYS A 63 -11.39 5.42 -4.58
N PHE A 64 -10.34 5.18 -3.81
CA PHE A 64 -9.38 6.19 -3.37
C PHE A 64 -8.00 5.83 -3.91
N THR A 65 -7.22 6.85 -4.27
CA THR A 65 -5.85 6.68 -4.71
C THR A 65 -4.90 7.38 -3.74
N GLY A 66 -3.71 6.82 -3.64
CA GLY A 66 -2.73 7.25 -2.67
C GLY A 66 -1.33 6.82 -3.06
N THR A 67 -0.41 6.98 -2.12
CA THR A 67 0.96 6.50 -2.24
C THR A 67 1.32 5.54 -1.11
N TYR A 68 2.29 4.68 -1.35
CA TYR A 68 2.84 3.81 -0.33
C TYR A 68 4.37 3.81 -0.31
N GLU A 69 4.92 3.41 0.82
CA GLU A 69 6.34 3.15 1.02
C GLU A 69 6.47 1.85 1.83
N LEU A 70 7.27 0.90 1.30
CA LEU A 70 7.77 -0.22 2.08
C LEU A 70 9.19 0.11 2.56
N VAL A 71 9.34 0.27 3.88
CA VAL A 71 10.61 0.53 4.55
C VAL A 71 11.23 -0.79 4.99
N GLY A 72 12.41 -1.08 4.44
CA GLY A 72 13.00 -2.40 4.53
C GLY A 72 12.07 -3.43 3.88
N ASP A 73 11.70 -4.44 4.66
CA ASP A 73 10.98 -5.61 4.19
C ASP A 73 9.61 -5.81 4.86
N THR A 74 9.27 -5.00 5.86
CA THR A 74 8.13 -5.27 6.75
C THR A 74 7.33 -4.04 7.11
N LEU A 75 7.90 -2.85 7.20
CA LEU A 75 7.14 -1.67 7.58
C LEU A 75 6.47 -1.07 6.34
N LEU A 76 5.16 -1.22 6.24
CA LEU A 76 4.34 -0.63 5.19
C LEU A 76 3.73 0.67 5.70
N LYS A 77 3.95 1.75 4.95
CA LYS A 77 3.28 3.03 5.14
C LYS A 77 2.49 3.33 3.88
N PHE A 78 1.25 3.77 4.00
CA PHE A 78 0.50 4.26 2.85
C PHE A 78 -0.48 5.35 3.27
N SER A 79 -0.80 6.23 2.34
CA SER A 79 -1.69 7.36 2.59
C SER A 79 -2.57 7.63 1.40
N TYR A 80 -3.82 8.03 1.66
CA TYR A 80 -4.77 8.44 0.63
C TYR A 80 -5.58 9.65 1.12
N GLN A 81 -6.21 10.34 0.17
CA GLN A 81 -7.10 11.46 0.44
C GLN A 81 -8.51 11.11 -0.03
N THR A 82 -9.52 11.40 0.79
CA THR A 82 -10.93 11.27 0.42
C THR A 82 -11.42 12.50 -0.37
N PRO A 83 -12.52 12.40 -1.13
CA PRO A 83 -13.05 13.51 -1.93
C PRO A 83 -13.37 14.80 -1.15
N ASP A 84 -13.67 14.68 0.14
CA ASP A 84 -13.88 15.81 1.07
C ASP A 84 -12.56 16.45 1.56
N GLY A 85 -11.41 15.96 1.10
CA GLY A 85 -10.08 16.50 1.40
C GLY A 85 -9.42 15.93 2.65
N LYS A 86 -10.07 14.98 3.35
CA LYS A 86 -9.50 14.37 4.55
C LYS A 86 -8.37 13.40 4.20
N ASN A 87 -7.24 13.56 4.86
CA ASN A 87 -6.05 12.72 4.62
C ASN A 87 -6.02 11.59 5.64
N PHE A 88 -5.70 10.38 5.18
CA PHE A 88 -5.46 9.22 6.01
C PHE A 88 -4.03 8.74 5.81
N SER A 89 -3.36 8.44 6.92
CA SER A 89 -2.04 7.79 6.95
C SER A 89 -2.16 6.46 7.68
N MET A 90 -1.67 5.39 7.07
CA MET A 90 -1.71 4.04 7.60
C MET A 90 -0.31 3.50 7.73
N HIS A 91 0.02 2.99 8.92
CA HIS A 91 1.30 2.37 9.24
C HIS A 91 1.07 0.94 9.73
N GLY A 92 1.62 -0.05 9.04
CA GLY A 92 1.46 -1.45 9.41
C GLY A 92 2.71 -2.29 9.20
N THR A 93 2.69 -3.49 9.78
CA THR A 93 3.77 -4.47 9.67
C THR A 93 3.34 -5.65 8.81
N VAL A 94 4.05 -5.90 7.72
CA VAL A 94 3.82 -7.01 6.81
C VAL A 94 4.38 -8.30 7.40
N ASN A 95 3.50 -9.28 7.65
CA ASN A 95 3.88 -10.63 7.95
C ASN A 95 3.91 -11.48 6.68
N LYS A 96 5.07 -11.57 6.03
CA LYS A 96 5.26 -12.33 4.77
C LYS A 96 4.91 -13.81 4.88
N LYS A 97 5.08 -14.43 6.06
CA LYS A 97 4.83 -15.87 6.25
C LYS A 97 3.34 -16.18 6.33
N ARG A 98 2.56 -15.23 6.84
CA ARG A 98 1.12 -15.40 7.11
C ARG A 98 0.24 -14.54 6.20
N ASN A 99 0.85 -13.76 5.29
CA ASN A 99 0.19 -12.91 4.30
C ASN A 99 -0.86 -11.97 4.92
N TYR A 100 -0.47 -11.26 5.98
CA TYR A 100 -1.28 -10.19 6.55
C TYR A 100 -0.45 -8.94 6.84
N VAL A 101 -1.13 -7.80 6.96
CA VAL A 101 -0.60 -6.54 7.48
C VAL A 101 -1.52 -6.09 8.60
N ASP A 102 -0.98 -5.78 9.75
CA ASP A 102 -1.71 -5.16 10.85
C ASP A 102 -1.03 -3.86 11.26
N GLY A 103 -1.82 -2.91 11.73
CA GLY A 103 -1.30 -1.58 11.95
C GLY A 103 -2.30 -0.59 12.51
N THR A 104 -1.90 0.67 12.45
CA THR A 104 -2.68 1.82 12.90
C THR A 104 -2.88 2.80 11.78
N TRP A 105 -4.01 3.48 11.79
CA TRP A 105 -4.27 4.61 10.91
C TRP A 105 -4.51 5.88 11.72
N GLU A 106 -4.18 7.01 11.10
CA GLU A 106 -4.42 8.36 11.61
C GLU A 106 -5.02 9.20 10.49
N ALA A 107 -6.08 9.94 10.79
CA ALA A 107 -6.68 10.90 9.89
C ALA A 107 -6.27 12.33 10.26
N SER A 108 -6.40 13.26 9.31
CA SER A 108 -6.00 14.67 9.50
C SER A 108 -6.74 15.40 10.63
N ASP A 109 -7.90 14.89 11.07
CA ASP A 109 -8.67 15.38 12.22
C ASP A 109 -8.26 14.72 13.55
N LYS A 110 -7.12 14.00 13.56
CA LYS A 110 -6.55 13.27 14.71
C LYS A 110 -7.40 12.08 15.18
N LEU A 111 -8.38 11.64 14.38
CA LEU A 111 -8.98 10.33 14.59
C LEU A 111 -7.95 9.25 14.29
N THR A 112 -7.92 8.23 15.13
CA THR A 112 -6.98 7.12 15.00
C THR A 112 -7.71 5.81 15.20
N GLY A 113 -7.19 4.74 14.59
CA GLY A 113 -7.68 3.40 14.84
C GLY A 113 -6.69 2.34 14.42
N SER A 114 -7.15 1.09 14.45
CA SER A 114 -6.37 -0.06 14.00
C SER A 114 -6.95 -0.63 12.72
N PHE A 115 -6.08 -1.24 11.91
CA PHE A 115 -6.50 -1.99 10.73
C PHE A 115 -5.82 -3.35 10.69
N TYR A 116 -6.45 -4.26 9.97
CA TYR A 116 -5.90 -5.56 9.61
C TYR A 116 -6.25 -5.84 8.16
N LEU A 117 -5.26 -6.14 7.34
CA LEU A 117 -5.37 -6.53 5.94
C LEU A 117 -4.85 -7.97 5.79
N LYS A 118 -5.55 -8.81 5.04
CA LYS A 118 -5.11 -10.16 4.67
C LYS A 118 -5.04 -10.25 3.15
N LYS A 119 -3.95 -10.80 2.64
CA LYS A 119 -3.79 -11.05 1.20
C LYS A 119 -4.78 -12.14 0.78
N GLU A 120 -5.60 -11.84 -0.21
CA GLU A 120 -6.48 -12.82 -0.83
C GLU A 120 -5.65 -13.79 -1.66
N LYS A 121 -5.99 -15.08 -1.60
CA LYS A 121 -5.44 -16.06 -2.53
C LYS A 121 -6.20 -15.92 -3.85
N ILE A 122 -5.49 -15.78 -4.97
CA ILE A 122 -6.09 -15.61 -6.31
C ILE A 122 -7.06 -16.76 -6.66
N GLU A 123 -6.88 -17.95 -6.08
CA GLU A 123 -7.79 -19.10 -6.23
C GLU A 123 -9.21 -18.87 -5.65
N GLU A 124 -9.40 -17.94 -4.72
CA GLU A 124 -10.70 -17.67 -4.07
C GLU A 124 -11.54 -16.59 -4.80
N MET A 125 -11.03 -15.98 -5.88
CA MET A 125 -11.81 -15.04 -6.71
C MET A 125 -12.57 -15.70 -7.87
N PHE A 126 -12.38 -17.00 -8.10
CA PHE A 126 -13.03 -17.77 -9.18
C PHE A 126 -13.92 -18.89 -8.63
N VAL A 127 -14.87 -18.56 -7.75
CA VAL A 127 -16.00 -19.43 -7.35
C VAL A 127 -17.12 -18.46 -6.96
N GLN A 128 -18.25 -18.29 -7.65
CA GLN A 128 -19.09 -19.15 -8.48
C GLN A 128 -19.97 -18.25 -9.41
N PRO A 129 -20.65 -18.83 -10.43
CA PRO A 129 -21.36 -18.11 -11.50
C PRO A 129 -22.59 -17.33 -11.05
#